data_AF-A0A934WTE2-F1
#
_entry.id   AF-A0A934WTE2-F1
#
_cell.length_a   1.000
_cell.length_b   1.000
_cell.length_c   1.000
_cell.angle_alpha   90.00
_cell.angle_beta   90.00
_cell.angle_gamma   90.00
#
_symmetry.space_group_name_H-M   'P 1'
#
loop_
_entity.id
_entity.type
_entity.pdbx_description
1 polymer ?
#
loop_
_entity_poly.entity_id
_entity_poly.type
_entity_poly.pdbx_seq_one_letter_code
_entity_poly.pdbx_strand_id
1 'polypeptide(L)'
;MCLGEIPKKFPEKPSRKTAHNFSEHFSEHFSERFSENRKGVSMRSKRIKDRCTKMQLSKCDTTARLYDQVMIAFAGLLERNKQVSKIMCNVSMDGLEEGEFTSDFVCVKANGDYMVRECTWRKKLTLPRTARLLEASRKYWARRGVQDWGIIVEKERSNDEAN
;
A
#
# COMPACT_ATOMS: atom_id res chain seq x y z
N MET A 1 0.32 -22.89 2.51
CA MET A 1 0.94 -21.75 3.21
C MET A 1 2.13 -21.35 2.37
N CYS A 2 2.04 -20.28 1.57
CA CYS A 2 3.13 -19.91 0.67
C CYS A 2 3.97 -18.80 1.32
N LEU A 3 5.10 -19.21 1.91
CA LEU A 3 6.19 -18.32 2.27
C LEU A 3 6.90 -17.96 0.98
N GLY A 4 6.51 -16.84 0.36
CA GLY A 4 7.36 -16.22 -0.66
C GLY A 4 8.56 -15.62 0.04
N GLU A 5 9.73 -16.27 -0.09
CA GLU A 5 10.97 -15.75 0.48
C GLU A 5 11.33 -14.42 -0.19
N ILE A 6 11.41 -13.36 0.61
CA ILE A 6 11.97 -12.08 0.18
C ILE A 6 13.48 -12.29 0.01
N PRO A 7 14.09 -11.98 -1.15
CA PRO A 7 15.51 -12.18 -1.37
C PRO A 7 16.35 -11.43 -0.33
N LYS A 8 17.29 -12.14 0.31
CA LYS A 8 18.11 -11.66 1.45
C LYS A 8 19.26 -10.73 1.05
N LYS A 9 19.52 -10.53 -0.25
CA LYS A 9 20.52 -9.59 -0.77
C LYS A 9 20.00 -8.95 -2.06
N PHE A 10 19.92 -7.62 -2.05
CA PHE A 10 19.60 -6.82 -3.22
C PHE A 10 20.92 -6.38 -3.89
N PRO A 11 20.99 -6.36 -5.22
CA PRO A 11 22.16 -5.84 -5.92
C PRO A 11 22.28 -4.34 -5.66
N GLU A 12 23.44 -3.88 -5.19
CA GLU A 12 23.75 -2.45 -5.05
C GLU A 12 23.76 -1.79 -6.44
N LYS A 13 23.08 -0.65 -6.57
CA LYS A 13 23.08 0.14 -7.82
C LYS A 13 23.17 1.65 -7.57
N PRO A 14 23.75 2.39 -8.54
CA PRO A 14 24.27 3.74 -8.34
C PRO A 14 23.21 4.87 -8.47
N SER A 15 23.65 6.05 -8.03
CA SER A 15 22.99 7.35 -7.81
C SER A 15 21.99 7.90 -8.87
N ARG A 16 20.81 8.36 -8.35
CA ARG A 16 19.89 9.51 -8.67
C ARG A 16 19.85 10.08 -10.11
N LYS A 17 18.74 10.50 -10.74
CA LYS A 17 17.57 11.39 -10.41
C LYS A 17 16.44 11.06 -11.43
N THR A 18 15.12 11.30 -11.29
CA THR A 18 14.33 12.55 -11.19
C THR A 18 12.84 12.15 -11.06
N ALA A 19 12.04 12.89 -10.30
CA ALA A 19 10.60 12.62 -10.09
C ALA A 19 9.71 13.44 -11.02
N HIS A 20 8.66 12.83 -11.58
CA HIS A 20 7.55 13.54 -12.23
C HIS A 20 6.20 12.97 -11.77
N ASN A 21 5.32 13.88 -11.35
CA ASN A 21 3.96 13.67 -10.85
C ASN A 21 3.00 13.29 -11.98
N PHE A 22 2.09 12.34 -11.73
CA PHE A 22 1.00 12.02 -12.67
C PHE A 22 -0.30 11.76 -11.88
N SER A 23 -1.17 12.77 -11.88
CA SER A 23 -2.51 12.77 -11.31
C SER A 23 -3.40 13.44 -12.33
N GLU A 24 -4.40 12.71 -12.86
CA GLU A 24 -5.75 13.17 -13.23
C GLU A 24 -6.37 12.24 -14.28
N HIS A 25 -7.25 11.32 -13.84
CA HIS A 25 -8.47 10.92 -14.55
C HIS A 25 -9.11 9.71 -13.84
N PHE A 26 -9.93 9.95 -12.82
CA PHE A 26 -10.89 8.93 -12.37
C PHE A 26 -11.96 9.53 -11.47
N SER A 27 -13.06 10.00 -12.07
CA SER A 27 -14.31 10.34 -11.39
C SER A 27 -15.44 9.50 -11.97
N GLU A 28 -16.49 9.29 -11.17
CA GLU A 28 -17.86 8.92 -11.59
C GLU A 28 -18.44 7.52 -11.31
N HIS A 29 -17.99 6.74 -10.32
CA HIS A 29 -18.86 5.62 -9.85
C HIS A 29 -18.81 5.31 -8.35
N PHE A 30 -18.51 6.30 -7.50
CA PHE A 30 -18.22 6.05 -6.09
C PHE A 30 -19.17 6.76 -5.11
N SER A 31 -20.47 6.53 -5.25
CA SER A 31 -21.44 6.85 -4.19
C SER A 31 -22.32 5.65 -3.90
N GLU A 32 -22.08 4.99 -2.76
CA GLU A 32 -23.04 4.94 -1.65
C GLU A 32 -22.71 3.84 -0.63
N ARG A 33 -22.90 4.21 0.64
CA ARG A 33 -22.78 3.43 1.89
C ARG A 33 -21.37 2.99 2.25
N PHE A 34 -20.91 3.36 3.46
CA PHE A 34 -20.88 2.43 4.59
C PHE A 34 -20.40 3.13 5.88
N SER A 35 -21.22 2.89 6.91
CA SER A 35 -21.03 3.03 8.35
C SER A 35 -19.60 3.25 8.86
N GLU A 36 -19.41 4.44 9.45
CA GLU A 36 -18.34 4.77 10.36
C GLU A 36 -18.57 4.07 11.71
N ASN A 37 -17.84 2.97 11.97
CA ASN A 37 -17.37 2.59 13.31
C ASN A 37 -16.70 1.22 13.30
N ARG A 38 -15.38 1.19 13.09
CA ARG A 38 -14.52 0.10 13.59
C ARG A 38 -13.24 0.69 14.13
N LYS A 39 -12.93 0.34 15.39
CA LYS A 39 -11.70 0.66 16.13
C LYS A 39 -10.49 0.43 15.23
N GLY A 40 -10.04 1.51 14.60
CA GLY A 40 -9.23 1.44 13.40
C GLY A 40 -7.77 1.25 13.71
N VAL A 41 -7.31 0.00 13.71
CA VAL A 41 -5.88 -0.29 13.62
C VAL A 41 -5.34 0.42 12.37
N SER A 42 -4.28 1.19 12.54
CA SER A 42 -3.42 1.68 11.48
C SER A 42 -2.28 0.70 11.24
N MET A 43 -1.98 0.49 9.96
CA MET A 43 -1.21 -0.64 9.41
C MET A 43 -1.72 -2.02 9.82
N ARG A 44 -1.67 -2.98 8.89
CA ARG A 44 -2.32 -4.28 9.07
C ARG A 44 -1.39 -5.24 9.78
N SER A 45 -1.85 -5.82 10.88
CA SER A 45 -1.12 -6.90 11.56
C SER A 45 -1.06 -8.13 10.65
N LYS A 46 0.05 -8.86 10.71
CA LYS A 46 0.24 -10.16 10.04
C LYS A 46 -0.84 -11.19 10.40
N ARG A 47 -1.46 -11.05 11.58
CA ARG A 47 -2.47 -11.98 12.12
C ARG A 47 -3.91 -11.57 11.80
N ILE A 48 -4.12 -10.62 10.89
CA ILE A 48 -5.44 -10.13 10.55
C ILE A 48 -6.30 -11.25 9.93
N LYS A 49 -7.41 -11.59 10.59
CA LYS A 49 -8.41 -12.56 10.14
C LYS A 49 -9.70 -11.87 9.67
N ASP A 50 -9.60 -10.60 9.30
CA ASP A 50 -10.77 -9.81 8.89
C ASP A 50 -11.30 -10.22 7.51
N ARG A 51 -12.57 -9.87 7.28
CA ARG A 51 -13.16 -9.91 5.95
C ARG A 51 -12.27 -9.12 4.98
N CYS A 52 -11.93 -9.76 3.87
CA CYS A 52 -11.23 -9.14 2.76
C CYS A 52 -12.00 -9.37 1.47
N THR A 53 -11.85 -8.44 0.54
CA THR A 53 -12.19 -8.61 -0.87
C THR A 53 -11.05 -9.35 -1.54
N LYS A 54 -11.36 -10.43 -2.25
CA LYS A 54 -10.41 -11.18 -3.06
C LYS A 54 -10.49 -10.68 -4.50
N MET A 55 -9.35 -10.29 -5.07
CA MET A 55 -9.28 -9.81 -6.45
C MET A 55 -8.20 -10.57 -7.21
N GLN A 56 -8.49 -10.97 -8.44
CA GLN A 56 -7.47 -11.47 -9.36
C GLN A 56 -6.85 -10.28 -10.10
N LEU A 57 -5.52 -10.18 -10.05
CA LEU A 57 -4.74 -9.15 -10.72
C LEU A 57 -3.77 -9.86 -11.65
N SER A 58 -3.65 -9.43 -12.90
CA SER A 58 -2.75 -10.07 -13.87
C SER A 58 -1.28 -9.94 -13.45
N LYS A 59 -0.96 -8.94 -12.62
CA LYS A 59 0.40 -8.67 -12.11
C LYS A 59 0.68 -9.29 -10.74
N CYS A 60 -0.25 -10.06 -10.18
CA CYS A 60 -0.10 -10.68 -8.86
C CYS A 60 -0.12 -12.20 -9.01
N ASP A 61 0.94 -12.88 -8.54
CA ASP A 61 1.07 -14.34 -8.67
C ASP A 61 -0.03 -15.11 -7.94
N THR A 62 -0.65 -14.48 -6.95
CA THR A 62 -1.70 -15.07 -6.12
C THR A 62 -2.90 -14.13 -6.04
N THR A 63 -4.03 -14.64 -5.58
CA THR A 63 -5.21 -13.80 -5.36
C THR A 63 -4.94 -12.72 -4.31
N ALA A 64 -5.04 -11.46 -4.73
CA ALA A 64 -4.84 -10.30 -3.86
C ALA A 64 -5.95 -10.22 -2.80
N ARG A 65 -5.56 -10.09 -1.53
CA ARG A 65 -6.48 -9.86 -0.41
C ARG A 65 -6.47 -8.38 -0.05
N LEU A 66 -7.61 -7.72 -0.24
CA LEU A 66 -7.75 -6.27 -0.08
C LEU A 66 -8.77 -6.01 1.03
N TYR A 67 -8.35 -5.31 2.08
CA TYR A 67 -9.12 -5.22 3.33
C TYR A 67 -9.98 -3.96 3.43
N ASP A 68 -9.72 -2.93 2.63
CA ASP A 68 -10.54 -1.73 2.58
C ASP A 68 -10.63 -1.15 1.16
N GLN A 69 -11.46 -0.13 1.01
CA GLN A 69 -11.73 0.53 -0.26
C GLN A 69 -10.50 1.27 -0.82
N VAL A 70 -9.63 1.80 0.04
CA VAL A 70 -8.38 2.47 -0.39
C VAL A 70 -7.48 1.45 -1.08
N MET A 71 -7.30 0.26 -0.49
CA MET A 71 -6.56 -0.83 -1.13
C MET A 71 -7.20 -1.27 -2.45
N ILE A 72 -8.52 -1.40 -2.50
CA ILE A 72 -9.24 -1.84 -3.71
C ILE A 72 -9.02 -0.84 -4.85
N ALA A 73 -9.23 0.45 -4.59
CA ALA A 73 -9.01 1.50 -5.57
C ALA A 73 -7.56 1.54 -6.05
N PHE A 74 -6.60 1.46 -5.13
CA PHE A 74 -5.19 1.52 -5.48
C PHE A 74 -4.71 0.28 -6.26
N ALA A 75 -5.19 -0.91 -5.91
CA ALA A 75 -4.91 -2.12 -6.67
C ALA A 75 -5.36 -2.01 -8.13
N GLY A 76 -6.54 -1.42 -8.39
CA GLY A 76 -7.00 -1.13 -9.75
C GLY A 76 -6.08 -0.16 -10.50
N LEU A 77 -5.51 0.84 -9.83
CA LEU A 77 -4.54 1.76 -10.42
C LEU A 77 -3.22 1.05 -10.77
N LEU A 78 -2.70 0.21 -9.86
CA LEU A 78 -1.49 -0.58 -10.08
C LEU A 78 -1.64 -1.54 -11.27
N GLU A 79 -2.81 -2.18 -11.40
CA GLU A 79 -3.13 -3.08 -12.50
C GLU A 79 -3.05 -2.39 -13.86
N ARG A 80 -3.52 -1.15 -13.97
CA ARG A 80 -3.46 -0.37 -15.22
C ARG A 80 -2.08 0.26 -15.48
N ASN A 81 -1.27 0.45 -14.44
CA ASN A 81 0.01 1.14 -14.57
C ASN A 81 1.09 0.28 -15.26
N LYS A 82 1.46 0.63 -16.50
CA LYS A 82 2.48 -0.08 -17.29
C LYS A 82 3.88 -0.07 -16.66
N GLN A 83 4.18 0.88 -15.77
CA GLN A 83 5.46 0.94 -15.07
C GLN A 83 5.56 -0.08 -13.92
N VAL A 84 4.46 -0.77 -13.57
CA VAL A 84 4.44 -1.84 -12.57
C VAL A 84 4.40 -3.18 -13.27
N SER A 85 5.38 -4.03 -12.98
CA SER A 85 5.49 -5.38 -13.54
C SER A 85 4.93 -6.45 -12.61
N LYS A 86 5.09 -6.26 -11.29
CA LYS A 86 4.62 -7.22 -10.28
C LYS A 86 4.01 -6.52 -9.08
N ILE A 87 2.94 -7.09 -8.53
CA ILE A 87 2.23 -6.64 -7.34
C ILE A 87 2.29 -7.77 -6.30
N MET A 88 2.70 -7.44 -5.08
CA MET A 88 2.63 -8.32 -3.92
C MET A 88 1.85 -7.61 -2.81
N CYS A 89 0.79 -8.24 -2.33
CA CYS A 89 -0.08 -7.70 -1.28
C CYS A 89 0.28 -8.28 0.09
N ASN A 90 0.11 -7.49 1.15
CA ASN A 90 0.23 -7.92 2.55
C ASN A 90 1.58 -8.58 2.88
N VAL A 91 2.67 -8.00 2.40
CA VAL A 91 4.02 -8.54 2.60
C VAL A 91 4.43 -8.34 4.06
N SER A 92 4.81 -9.43 4.72
CA SER A 92 5.19 -9.40 6.15
C SER A 92 6.47 -8.61 6.38
N MET A 93 6.46 -7.80 7.42
CA MET A 93 7.61 -7.11 7.97
C MET A 93 7.94 -7.70 9.35
N ASP A 94 9.08 -8.36 9.45
CA ASP A 94 9.52 -9.02 10.67
C ASP A 94 10.59 -8.18 11.39
N GLY A 95 10.68 -8.30 12.73
CA GLY A 95 11.68 -7.59 13.52
C GLY A 95 11.41 -6.08 13.70
N LEU A 96 10.14 -5.68 13.67
CA LEU A 96 9.71 -4.35 14.15
C LEU A 96 9.44 -4.41 15.65
N GLU A 97 9.85 -3.38 16.39
CA GLU A 97 9.57 -3.26 17.83
C GLU A 97 8.07 -3.17 18.11
N GLU A 98 7.32 -2.61 17.16
CA GLU A 98 5.88 -2.43 17.28
C GLU A 98 5.08 -3.74 17.14
N GLY A 99 5.70 -4.81 16.61
CA GLY A 99 5.10 -6.13 16.41
C GLY A 99 5.11 -6.60 14.94
N GLU A 100 4.42 -7.72 14.68
CA GLU A 100 4.33 -8.30 13.32
C GLU A 100 3.27 -7.58 12.47
N PHE A 101 3.72 -6.79 11.50
CA PHE A 101 2.86 -6.07 10.56
C PHE A 101 3.15 -6.47 9.12
N THR A 102 2.28 -6.01 8.23
CA THR A 102 2.42 -6.20 6.79
C THR A 102 2.40 -4.84 6.10
N SER A 103 3.18 -4.72 5.02
CA SER A 103 3.01 -3.64 4.05
C SER A 103 1.89 -4.00 3.08
N ASP A 104 1.07 -3.00 2.75
CA ASP A 104 -0.11 -3.24 1.94
C ASP A 104 0.22 -3.64 0.51
N PHE A 105 1.10 -2.89 -0.14
CA PHE A 105 1.60 -3.19 -1.47
C PHE A 105 3.13 -3.07 -1.53
N VAL A 106 3.76 -4.13 -2.03
CA VAL A 106 5.16 -4.12 -2.48
C VAL A 106 5.14 -4.46 -3.96
N CYS A 107 5.60 -3.54 -4.78
CA CYS A 107 5.57 -3.68 -6.23
C CYS A 107 6.98 -3.70 -6.80
N VAL A 108 7.15 -4.45 -7.88
CA VAL A 108 8.33 -4.37 -8.74
C VAL A 108 7.95 -3.49 -9.93
N LYS A 109 8.79 -2.50 -10.21
CA LYS A 109 8.65 -1.63 -11.37
C LYS A 109 9.25 -2.31 -12.61
N ALA A 110 8.91 -1.80 -13.79
CA ALA A 110 9.45 -2.28 -15.06
C ALA A 110 10.99 -2.18 -15.14
N ASN A 111 11.60 -1.23 -14.43
CA ASN A 111 13.06 -1.07 -14.36
C ASN A 111 13.74 -2.00 -13.32
N GLY A 112 12.97 -2.83 -12.61
CA GLY A 112 13.45 -3.73 -11.57
C GLY A 112 13.50 -3.12 -10.16
N ASP A 113 13.24 -1.82 -10.00
CA ASP A 113 13.20 -1.20 -8.68
C ASP A 113 11.94 -1.58 -7.91
N TYR A 114 12.03 -1.52 -6.59
CA TYR A 114 10.90 -1.74 -5.71
C TYR A 114 10.21 -0.42 -5.38
N MET A 115 8.88 -0.46 -5.24
CA MET A 115 8.11 0.57 -4.57
C MET A 115 7.19 -0.02 -3.52
N VAL A 116 6.98 0.71 -2.43
CA VAL A 116 6.11 0.31 -1.33
C VAL A 116 5.05 1.36 -1.12
N ARG A 117 3.80 0.92 -0.93
CA ARG A 117 2.66 1.80 -0.66
C ARG A 117 1.85 1.28 0.51
N GLU A 118 1.69 2.14 1.51
CA GLU A 118 0.84 1.87 2.68
C GLU A 118 -0.50 2.57 2.50
N CYS A 119 -1.58 1.80 2.52
CA CYS A 119 -2.94 2.29 2.36
C CYS A 119 -3.57 2.58 3.72
N THR A 120 -3.90 3.84 3.95
CA THR A 120 -4.56 4.30 5.18
C THR A 120 -5.62 5.34 4.85
N TRP A 121 -6.42 5.69 5.85
CA TRP A 121 -7.38 6.79 5.74
C TRP A 121 -6.72 8.07 6.21
N ARG A 122 -6.97 9.21 5.56
CA ARG A 122 -6.38 10.50 5.95
C ARG A 122 -6.67 10.86 7.40
N LYS A 123 -7.91 10.63 7.85
CA LYS A 123 -8.31 10.84 9.26
C LYS A 123 -7.50 10.02 10.28
N LYS A 124 -6.81 8.94 9.84
CA LYS A 124 -5.96 8.12 10.70
C LYS A 124 -4.50 8.59 10.76
N LEU A 125 -4.06 9.46 9.85
CA LEU A 125 -2.66 9.92 9.79
C LEU A 125 -2.24 10.69 11.03
N THR A 126 -3.17 11.43 11.64
CA THR A 126 -2.93 12.22 12.85
C THR A 126 -2.86 11.37 14.12
N LEU A 127 -3.24 10.08 14.07
CA LEU A 127 -3.16 9.21 15.23
C LEU A 127 -1.69 8.84 15.51
N PRO A 128 -1.18 9.04 16.74
CA PRO A 128 0.23 8.78 17.06
C PRO A 128 0.70 7.36 16.73
N ARG A 129 -0.16 6.37 16.96
CA ARG A 129 0.12 4.96 16.63
C ARG A 129 0.31 4.76 15.13
N THR A 130 -0.48 5.44 14.30
CA THR A 130 -0.36 5.38 12.83
C THR A 130 0.94 5.97 12.38
N ALA A 131 1.26 7.18 12.84
CA ALA A 131 2.50 7.86 12.49
C ALA A 131 3.72 7.00 12.87
N ARG A 132 3.72 6.41 14.06
CA ARG A 132 4.79 5.50 14.52
C ARG A 132 4.96 4.28 13.60
N LEU A 133 3.87 3.60 13.26
CA LEU A 133 3.92 2.41 12.41
C LEU A 133 4.34 2.72 10.98
N LEU A 134 3.85 3.82 10.41
CA LEU A 134 4.23 4.27 9.09
C LEU A 134 5.73 4.62 9.02
N GLU A 135 6.25 5.28 10.05
CA GLU A 135 7.69 5.56 10.15
C GLU A 135 8.52 4.28 10.31
N ALA A 136 8.03 3.31 11.09
CA ALA A 136 8.66 1.99 11.22
C ALA A 136 8.71 1.25 9.88
N SER A 137 7.61 1.26 9.10
CA SER A 137 7.56 0.72 7.73
C SER A 137 8.56 1.42 6.81
N ARG A 138 8.56 2.75 6.79
CA ARG A 138 9.50 3.53 5.96
C ARG A 138 10.95 3.16 6.26
N LYS A 139 11.33 3.10 7.54
CA LYS A 139 12.68 2.69 7.98
C LYS A 139 12.99 1.23 7.64
N TYR A 140 12.02 0.34 7.76
CA TYR A 140 12.17 -1.08 7.42
C TYR A 140 12.55 -1.28 5.96
N TRP A 141 11.87 -0.58 5.05
CA TRP A 141 12.11 -0.66 3.62
C TRP A 141 13.35 0.13 3.18
N ALA A 142 13.61 1.28 3.78
CA ALA A 142 14.82 2.05 3.53
C ALA A 142 16.11 1.26 3.84
N ARG A 143 16.14 0.50 4.96
CA ARG A 143 17.26 -0.39 5.31
C ARG A 143 17.48 -1.53 4.30
N ARG A 144 16.49 -1.81 3.44
CA ARG A 144 16.54 -2.81 2.37
C ARG A 144 16.78 -2.21 0.99
N GLY A 145 17.14 -0.92 0.93
CA GLY A 145 17.43 -0.22 -0.32
C GLY A 145 16.20 0.33 -1.05
N VAL A 146 14.99 0.18 -0.50
CA VAL A 146 13.77 0.68 -1.13
C VAL A 146 13.54 2.14 -0.73
N GLN A 147 13.80 3.05 -1.66
CA GLN A 147 13.63 4.50 -1.46
C GLN A 147 12.25 5.00 -1.87
N ASP A 148 11.60 4.33 -2.83
CA ASP A 148 10.26 4.70 -3.28
C ASP A 148 9.20 4.11 -2.35
N TRP A 149 9.03 4.77 -1.20
CA TRP A 149 8.02 4.45 -0.20
C TRP A 149 7.01 5.60 -0.11
N GLY A 150 5.72 5.29 -0.01
CA GLY A 150 4.69 6.31 0.06
C GLY A 150 3.41 5.85 0.74
N ILE A 151 2.59 6.82 1.12
CA ILE A 151 1.30 6.59 1.75
C ILE A 151 0.21 6.89 0.72
N ILE A 152 -0.78 6.00 0.63
CA ILE A 152 -1.97 6.18 -0.20
C ILE A 152 -3.16 6.42 0.72
N VAL A 153 -3.87 7.51 0.44
CA VAL A 153 -5.10 7.91 1.12
C VAL A 153 -6.21 8.14 0.10
N GLU A 154 -7.45 8.12 0.58
CA GLU A 154 -8.63 8.51 -0.19
C GLU A 154 -8.50 9.95 -0.73
N LYS A 155 -9.15 10.27 -1.86
CA LYS A 155 -9.23 11.66 -2.34
C LYS A 155 -10.07 12.50 -1.35
N GLU A 156 -9.76 13.79 -1.24
CA GLU A 156 -10.62 14.73 -0.53
C GLU A 156 -11.94 14.89 -1.28
N ARG A 157 -13.06 14.94 -0.54
CA ARG A 157 -14.34 15.33 -1.13
C ARG A 157 -14.31 16.86 -1.25
N SER A 158 -14.33 17.38 -2.47
CA SER A 158 -14.59 18.81 -2.70
C SER A 158 -16.00 19.11 -2.18
N ASN A 159 -16.15 20.20 -1.41
CA ASN A 159 -17.41 20.59 -0.79
C ASN A 159 -18.40 21.24 -1.78
N ASP A 160 -18.13 21.15 -3.09
CA ASP A 160 -18.80 21.93 -4.13
C ASP A 160 -20.08 21.27 -4.70
N GLU A 161 -20.53 20.15 -4.12
CA GLU A 161 -21.79 19.47 -4.52
C GLU A 161 -22.92 19.68 -3.50
N ALA A 162 -22.81 20.71 -2.66
CA ALA A 162 -23.85 21.10 -1.71
C ALA A 162 -24.23 22.58 -1.87
N ASN A 163 -24.77 22.94 -3.04
CA ASN A 163 -25.65 24.10 -3.17
C ASN A 163 -26.64 23.92 -4.33
#